data_AF-A0AAX3M263-F1
#
_entry.id   AF-A0AAX3M263-F1
#
_cell.length_a   1.000
_cell.length_b   1.000
_cell.length_c   1.000
_cell.angle_alpha   90.00
_cell.angle_beta   90.00
_cell.angle_gamma   90.00
#
_symmetry.space_group_name_H-M   'P 1'
#
loop_
_entity.id
_entity.type
_entity.pdbx_description
1 polymer ?
#
loop_
_entity_poly.entity_id
_entity_poly.type
_entity_poly.pdbx_seq_one_letter_code
_entity_poly.pdbx_strand_id
1 'polypeptide(L)'
;MKNKKENHEIPILLDALDDLQNSQMLEEAKDVVDSLIAMRERMIPHLKLQQRDSSFIHYFAYYVIPYCDTEFVESMWNECSSFFYKEDTTEYTDLIILDSLIQKNIDVDKIVVILNDKYTRAYNSDQNKSLVLDYLKEVNILIRKIKK
;
A
#
# COMPACT_ATOMS: atom_id res chain seq x y z
N MET A 1 25.84 -20.15 -1.03
CA MET A 1 25.39 -20.11 -2.44
C MET A 1 23.87 -20.04 -2.62
N LYS A 2 23.02 -20.39 -1.63
CA LYS A 2 21.55 -20.25 -1.72
C LYS A 2 21.05 -18.80 -1.83
N ASN A 3 21.60 -17.88 -1.03
CA ASN A 3 21.17 -16.47 -1.00
C ASN A 3 21.23 -15.72 -2.35
N LYS A 4 22.07 -16.14 -3.30
CA LYS A 4 22.16 -15.47 -4.60
C LYS A 4 21.01 -15.81 -5.56
N LYS A 5 20.49 -17.04 -5.55
CA LYS A 5 19.40 -17.44 -6.47
C LYS A 5 18.07 -16.79 -6.07
N GLU A 6 17.73 -16.86 -4.79
CA GLU A 6 16.48 -16.29 -4.24
C GLU A 6 16.43 -14.75 -4.37
N ASN A 7 17.58 -14.04 -4.32
CA ASN A 7 17.60 -12.58 -4.55
C ASN A 7 17.29 -12.16 -5.99
N HIS A 8 17.47 -13.05 -6.97
CA HIS A 8 17.07 -12.76 -8.36
C HIS A 8 15.61 -13.14 -8.61
N GLU A 9 15.01 -13.94 -7.72
CA GLU A 9 13.65 -14.44 -7.84
C GLU A 9 12.62 -13.39 -7.43
N ILE A 10 12.91 -12.57 -6.40
CA ILE A 10 11.99 -11.53 -5.94
C ILE A 10 11.70 -10.47 -7.03
N PRO A 11 12.68 -9.87 -7.73
CA PRO A 11 12.38 -8.97 -8.84
C PRO A 11 11.50 -9.62 -9.92
N ILE A 12 11.79 -10.88 -10.27
CA ILE A 12 11.02 -11.62 -11.29
C ILE A 12 9.57 -11.80 -10.85
N LEU A 13 9.35 -12.15 -9.58
CA LEU A 13 7.99 -12.31 -9.04
C LEU A 13 7.24 -10.99 -8.93
N LEU A 14 7.93 -9.88 -8.59
CA LEU A 14 7.31 -8.55 -8.58
C LEU A 14 6.91 -8.11 -10.00
N ASP A 15 7.75 -8.36 -11.00
CA ASP A 15 7.43 -8.04 -12.39
C ASP A 15 6.33 -8.96 -12.94
N ALA A 16 6.34 -10.25 -12.58
CA ALA A 16 5.26 -11.17 -12.92
C ALA A 16 3.93 -10.77 -12.27
N LEU A 17 3.95 -10.28 -11.02
CA LEU A 17 2.76 -9.79 -10.34
C LEU A 17 2.14 -8.59 -11.08
N ASP A 18 2.98 -7.68 -11.57
CA ASP A 18 2.58 -6.52 -12.36
C ASP A 18 1.94 -6.94 -13.69
N ASP A 19 2.57 -7.87 -14.42
CA ASP A 19 2.05 -8.42 -15.67
C ASP A 19 0.70 -9.15 -15.50
N LEU A 20 0.57 -9.95 -14.43
CA LEU A 20 -0.65 -10.72 -14.13
C LEU A 20 -1.79 -9.81 -13.70
N GLN A 21 -1.52 -8.75 -12.93
CA GLN A 21 -2.50 -7.71 -12.62
C GLN A 21 -3.01 -7.06 -13.91
N ASN A 22 -2.10 -6.62 -14.78
CA ASN A 22 -2.46 -5.98 -16.05
C ASN A 22 -3.26 -6.92 -16.97
N SER A 23 -3.05 -8.22 -16.84
CA SER A 23 -3.77 -9.27 -17.59
C SER A 23 -5.06 -9.78 -16.90
N GLN A 24 -5.42 -9.24 -15.73
CA GLN A 24 -6.57 -9.67 -14.91
C GLN A 24 -6.54 -11.16 -14.50
N MET A 25 -5.36 -11.75 -14.39
CA MET A 25 -5.15 -13.15 -14.02
C MET A 25 -5.05 -13.30 -12.49
N LEU A 26 -6.19 -13.13 -11.81
CA LEU A 26 -6.25 -13.01 -10.35
C LEU A 26 -5.86 -14.28 -9.58
N GLU A 27 -6.15 -15.47 -10.12
CA GLU A 27 -5.81 -16.74 -9.46
C GLU A 27 -4.30 -17.01 -9.53
N GLU A 28 -3.68 -16.76 -10.67
CA GLU A 28 -2.23 -16.92 -10.85
C GLU A 28 -1.45 -15.85 -10.07
N ALA A 29 -1.99 -14.63 -10.00
CA ALA A 29 -1.42 -13.58 -9.16
C ALA A 29 -1.42 -13.96 -7.67
N LYS A 30 -2.39 -14.76 -7.22
CA LYS A 30 -2.43 -15.27 -5.85
C LYS A 30 -1.24 -16.20 -5.54
N ASP A 31 -0.90 -17.10 -6.44
CA ASP A 31 0.27 -18.00 -6.27
C ASP A 31 1.59 -17.20 -6.20
N VAL A 32 1.69 -16.13 -6.98
CA VAL A 32 2.82 -15.19 -6.94
C VAL A 32 2.85 -14.43 -5.62
N VAL A 33 1.70 -13.95 -5.14
CA VAL A 33 1.56 -13.29 -3.83
C VAL A 33 1.99 -14.22 -2.70
N ASP A 34 1.53 -15.48 -2.69
CA ASP A 34 1.91 -16.47 -1.68
C ASP A 34 3.44 -16.71 -1.68
N SER A 35 4.05 -16.76 -2.85
CA SER A 35 5.49 -16.88 -3.01
C SER A 35 6.25 -15.65 -2.50
N LEU A 36 5.73 -14.44 -2.76
CA LEU A 36 6.29 -13.19 -2.25
C LEU A 36 6.18 -13.10 -0.72
N ILE A 37 5.04 -13.51 -0.15
CA ILE A 37 4.82 -13.56 1.31
C ILE A 37 5.79 -14.54 1.98
N ALA A 38 6.10 -15.68 1.34
CA ALA A 38 7.10 -16.63 1.83
C ALA A 38 8.52 -16.03 1.85
N MET A 39 8.79 -15.02 1.01
CA MET A 39 10.08 -14.31 0.92
C MET A 39 10.04 -12.91 1.54
N ARG A 40 9.03 -12.61 2.36
CA ARG A 40 8.71 -11.25 2.83
C ARG A 40 9.92 -10.48 3.35
N GLU A 41 10.69 -11.03 4.29
CA GLU A 41 11.85 -10.37 4.92
C GLU A 41 12.87 -9.79 3.92
N ARG A 42 12.95 -10.37 2.72
CA ARG A 42 13.91 -9.99 1.68
C ARG A 42 13.28 -9.16 0.57
N MET A 43 11.96 -9.06 0.51
CA MET A 43 11.23 -8.38 -0.56
C MET A 43 11.33 -6.86 -0.49
N ILE A 44 11.42 -6.29 0.71
CA ILE A 44 11.33 -4.84 0.95
C ILE A 44 12.30 -4.02 0.09
N PRO A 45 13.61 -4.33 0.00
CA PRO A 45 14.55 -3.55 -0.81
C PRO A 45 14.23 -3.58 -2.32
N HIS A 46 13.39 -4.52 -2.77
CA HIS A 46 13.01 -4.70 -4.16
C HIS A 46 11.65 -4.07 -4.49
N LEU A 47 10.81 -3.75 -3.50
CA LEU A 47 9.49 -3.16 -3.73
C LEU A 47 9.59 -1.81 -4.43
N LYS A 48 10.47 -0.93 -3.93
CA LYS A 48 10.71 0.41 -4.45
C LYS A 48 9.40 1.13 -4.78
N LEU A 49 8.47 1.18 -3.83
CA LEU A 49 7.07 1.60 -4.06
C LEU A 49 6.95 2.99 -4.68
N GLN A 50 7.93 3.87 -4.43
CA GLN A 50 7.98 5.20 -5.07
C GLN A 50 8.06 5.14 -6.60
N GLN A 51 8.74 4.13 -7.15
CA GLN A 51 9.01 3.94 -8.57
C GLN A 51 7.92 3.14 -9.29
N ARG A 52 6.98 2.57 -8.54
CA ARG A 52 5.86 1.79 -9.07
C ARG A 52 4.67 2.71 -9.35
N ASP A 53 3.82 2.31 -10.30
CA ASP A 53 2.59 3.04 -10.60
C ASP A 53 1.49 2.78 -9.55
N SER A 54 0.45 3.61 -9.56
CA SER A 54 -0.63 3.57 -8.58
C SER A 54 -1.46 2.27 -8.66
N SER A 55 -1.45 1.58 -9.81
CA SER A 55 -2.19 0.34 -10.01
C SER A 55 -1.49 -0.85 -9.34
N PHE A 56 -0.17 -0.96 -9.51
CA PHE A 56 0.67 -1.93 -8.81
C PHE A 56 0.56 -1.73 -7.30
N ILE A 57 0.66 -0.48 -6.84
CA ILE A 57 0.57 -0.17 -5.41
C ILE A 57 -0.81 -0.53 -4.85
N HIS A 58 -1.88 -0.29 -5.60
CA HIS A 58 -3.24 -0.69 -5.21
C HIS A 58 -3.35 -2.20 -5.04
N TYR A 59 -2.87 -2.95 -6.04
CA TYR A 59 -2.91 -4.39 -6.02
C TYR A 59 -2.07 -4.96 -4.87
N PHE A 60 -0.84 -4.49 -4.72
CA PHE A 60 0.06 -4.88 -3.64
C PHE A 60 -0.54 -4.56 -2.25
N ALA A 61 -1.12 -3.38 -2.08
CA ALA A 61 -1.76 -2.97 -0.85
C ALA A 61 -2.96 -3.85 -0.48
N TYR A 62 -3.75 -4.25 -1.47
CA TYR A 62 -4.96 -5.03 -1.25
C TYR A 62 -4.67 -6.52 -1.04
N TYR A 63 -3.70 -7.09 -1.78
CA TYR A 63 -3.47 -8.54 -1.79
C TYR A 63 -2.27 -8.99 -0.97
N VAL A 64 -1.31 -8.12 -0.66
CA VAL A 64 -0.10 -8.52 0.07
C VAL A 64 -0.14 -8.04 1.52
N ILE A 65 -0.36 -6.75 1.75
CA ILE A 65 -0.30 -6.13 3.09
C ILE A 65 -1.21 -6.82 4.12
N PRO A 66 -2.47 -7.21 3.81
CA PRO A 66 -3.35 -7.83 4.81
C PRO A 66 -2.80 -9.14 5.37
N TYR A 67 -2.11 -9.92 4.53
CA TYR A 67 -1.57 -11.24 4.87
C TYR A 67 -0.19 -11.20 5.51
N CYS A 68 0.45 -10.04 5.53
CA CYS A 68 1.71 -9.85 6.23
C CYS A 68 1.52 -9.78 7.75
N ASP A 69 2.49 -10.26 8.52
CA ASP A 69 2.52 -10.06 9.97
C ASP A 69 2.85 -8.59 10.33
N THR A 70 2.63 -8.24 11.60
CA THR A 70 2.89 -6.89 12.12
C THR A 70 4.33 -6.45 11.91
N GLU A 71 5.30 -7.33 12.18
CA GLU A 71 6.74 -7.06 12.06
C GLU A 71 7.12 -6.72 10.61
N PHE A 72 6.60 -7.47 9.64
CA PHE A 72 6.84 -7.18 8.23
C PHE A 72 6.23 -5.84 7.81
N VAL A 73 5.01 -5.56 8.25
CA VAL A 73 4.33 -4.30 7.93
C VAL A 73 5.05 -3.10 8.57
N GLU A 74 5.58 -3.24 9.79
CA GLU A 74 6.46 -2.23 10.42
C GLU A 74 7.73 -1.99 9.60
N SER A 75 8.36 -3.06 9.10
CA SER A 75 9.57 -2.92 8.28
C SER A 75 9.29 -2.28 6.91
N MET A 76 8.07 -2.45 6.37
CA MET A 76 7.60 -1.76 5.18
C MET A 76 7.15 -0.33 5.42
N TRP A 77 6.86 0.06 6.67
CA TRP A 77 6.33 1.39 6.99
C TRP A 77 7.15 2.51 6.39
N ASN A 78 8.48 2.41 6.36
CA ASN A 78 9.32 3.45 5.77
C ASN A 78 9.07 3.61 4.26
N GLU A 79 8.97 2.52 3.51
CA GLU A 79 8.63 2.53 2.09
C GLU A 79 7.20 3.07 1.86
N CYS A 80 6.22 2.59 2.65
CA CYS A 80 4.82 3.03 2.55
C CYS A 80 4.62 4.50 2.95
N SER A 81 5.27 4.96 4.02
CA SER A 81 5.15 6.32 4.54
C SER A 81 5.57 7.35 3.50
N SER A 82 6.62 7.01 2.74
CA SER A 82 7.15 7.85 1.67
C SER A 82 6.18 8.02 0.48
N PHE A 83 5.28 7.05 0.26
CA PHE A 83 4.24 7.11 -0.77
C PHE A 83 3.14 8.13 -0.42
N PHE A 84 2.77 8.26 0.84
CA PHE A 84 1.65 9.13 1.26
C PHE A 84 1.91 10.63 1.07
N TYR A 85 3.16 11.02 0.88
CA TYR A 85 3.55 12.41 0.63
C TYR A 85 3.64 12.78 -0.85
N LYS A 86 3.26 11.88 -1.77
CA LYS A 86 3.06 12.26 -3.19
C LYS A 86 1.98 13.35 -3.30
N GLU A 87 2.11 14.22 -4.31
CA GLU A 87 1.24 15.39 -4.52
C GLU A 87 -0.18 15.03 -5.01
N ASP A 88 -0.50 13.74 -5.17
CA ASP A 88 -1.84 13.32 -5.55
C ASP A 88 -2.84 13.48 -4.40
N THR A 89 -3.96 14.12 -4.71
CA THR A 89 -4.94 14.62 -3.74
C THR A 89 -6.05 13.63 -3.41
N THR A 90 -6.31 12.61 -4.26
CA THR A 90 -7.47 11.70 -4.13
C THR A 90 -7.17 10.25 -4.50
N GLU A 91 -5.98 9.73 -4.21
CA GLU A 91 -5.66 8.32 -4.51
C GLU A 91 -6.22 7.37 -3.46
N TYR A 92 -7.33 6.68 -3.73
CA TYR A 92 -7.89 5.65 -2.83
C TYR A 92 -6.90 4.57 -2.38
N THR A 93 -5.85 4.34 -3.17
CA THR A 93 -4.76 3.43 -2.84
C THR A 93 -4.07 3.81 -1.52
N ASP A 94 -3.93 5.10 -1.21
CA ASP A 94 -3.37 5.52 0.08
C ASP A 94 -4.24 5.07 1.26
N LEU A 95 -5.56 5.23 1.16
CA LEU A 95 -6.51 4.89 2.22
C LEU A 95 -6.53 3.39 2.49
N ILE A 96 -6.35 2.54 1.48
CA ILE A 96 -6.28 1.08 1.63
C ILE A 96 -5.06 0.67 2.45
N ILE A 97 -3.89 1.26 2.14
CA ILE A 97 -2.68 1.01 2.90
C ILE A 97 -2.86 1.51 4.34
N LEU A 98 -3.36 2.74 4.51
CA LEU A 98 -3.59 3.33 5.84
C LEU A 98 -4.59 2.50 6.66
N ASP A 99 -5.67 1.98 6.08
CA ASP A 99 -6.61 1.11 6.79
C ASP A 99 -5.94 -0.17 7.27
N SER A 100 -5.14 -0.80 6.42
CA SER A 100 -4.40 -2.02 6.77
C SER A 100 -3.42 -1.78 7.93
N LEU A 101 -2.78 -0.60 7.95
CA LEU A 101 -1.86 -0.19 9.00
C LEU A 101 -2.59 0.12 10.33
N ILE A 102 -3.75 0.77 10.27
CA ILE A 102 -4.63 1.02 11.43
C ILE A 102 -5.08 -0.31 12.05
N GLN A 103 -5.54 -1.26 11.24
CA GLN A 103 -6.00 -2.57 11.71
C GLN A 103 -4.90 -3.35 12.44
N LYS A 104 -3.63 -3.16 12.05
CA LYS A 104 -2.46 -3.79 12.69
C LYS A 104 -1.83 -2.94 13.80
N ASN A 105 -2.43 -1.79 14.14
CA ASN A 105 -1.97 -0.84 15.17
C ASN A 105 -0.53 -0.32 14.92
N ILE A 106 -0.16 -0.09 13.67
CA ILE A 106 1.18 0.40 13.28
C ILE A 106 1.18 1.92 13.20
N ASP A 107 2.03 2.57 14.01
CA ASP A 107 2.32 4.01 13.98
C ASP A 107 1.09 4.91 13.81
N VAL A 108 0.04 4.60 14.58
CA VAL A 108 -1.29 5.20 14.47
C VAL A 108 -1.26 6.72 14.61
N ASP A 109 -0.38 7.25 15.46
CA ASP A 109 -0.20 8.69 15.63
C ASP A 109 0.25 9.37 14.34
N LYS A 110 1.23 8.79 13.62
CA LYS A 110 1.65 9.32 12.31
C LYS A 110 0.57 9.15 11.25
N ILE A 111 -0.19 8.05 11.29
CA ILE A 111 -1.33 7.85 10.38
C ILE A 111 -2.37 8.96 10.56
N VAL A 112 -2.68 9.36 11.80
CA VAL A 112 -3.58 10.49 12.06
C VAL A 112 -3.05 11.78 11.43
N VAL A 113 -1.75 12.05 11.55
CA VAL A 113 -1.13 13.23 10.92
C VAL A 113 -1.30 13.19 9.39
N ILE A 114 -1.03 12.04 8.76
CA ILE A 114 -1.17 11.85 7.31
C ILE A 114 -2.62 12.03 6.86
N LEU A 115 -3.58 11.43 7.57
CA LEU A 115 -5.01 11.52 7.23
C LEU A 115 -5.52 12.95 7.35
N ASN A 116 -5.09 13.71 8.37
CA ASN A 116 -5.48 15.11 8.52
C ASN A 116 -4.90 15.98 7.40
N ASP A 117 -3.62 15.78 7.04
CA ASP A 117 -2.99 16.51 5.94
C ASP A 117 -3.69 16.23 4.59
N LYS A 118 -3.99 14.96 4.32
CA LYS A 118 -4.76 14.55 3.13
C LYS A 118 -6.18 15.12 3.13
N TYR A 119 -6.87 15.13 4.27
CA TYR A 119 -8.16 15.77 4.42
C TYR A 119 -8.09 17.25 4.03
N THR A 120 -7.12 18.00 4.58
CA THR A 120 -6.94 19.42 4.28
C THR A 120 -6.63 19.66 2.81
N ARG A 121 -5.76 18.85 2.19
CA ARG A 121 -5.43 18.96 0.76
C ARG A 121 -6.65 18.70 -0.12
N ALA A 122 -7.38 17.61 0.12
CA ALA A 122 -8.57 17.27 -0.65
C ALA A 122 -9.69 18.30 -0.46
N TYR A 123 -9.91 18.78 0.77
CA TYR A 123 -10.95 19.79 1.06
C TYR A 123 -10.72 21.12 0.34
N ASN A 124 -9.46 21.51 0.18
CA ASN A 124 -9.06 22.72 -0.54
C ASN A 124 -8.83 22.50 -2.04
N SER A 125 -9.12 21.30 -2.57
CA SER A 125 -8.89 20.97 -3.97
C SER A 125 -10.00 21.50 -4.88
N ASP A 126 -9.62 22.08 -6.02
CA ASP A 126 -10.53 22.51 -7.09
C ASP A 126 -10.99 21.35 -8.01
N GLN A 127 -10.66 20.11 -7.65
CA GLN A 127 -11.07 18.92 -8.40
C GLN A 127 -12.58 18.67 -8.33
N ASN A 128 -13.02 17.62 -9.02
CA ASN A 128 -14.42 17.22 -9.04
C ASN A 128 -14.97 17.03 -7.62
N LYS A 129 -15.93 17.89 -7.26
CA LYS A 129 -16.55 17.94 -5.93
C LYS A 129 -17.12 16.59 -5.48
N SER A 130 -17.67 15.78 -6.38
CA SER A 130 -18.19 14.46 -6.02
C SER A 130 -17.06 13.51 -5.58
N LEU A 131 -15.97 13.45 -6.35
CA LEU A 131 -14.81 12.62 -6.05
C LEU A 131 -14.15 13.05 -4.73
N VAL A 132 -14.00 14.36 -4.52
CA VAL A 132 -13.47 14.92 -3.28
C VAL A 132 -14.36 14.53 -2.08
N LEU A 133 -15.68 14.64 -2.20
CA LEU A 133 -16.60 14.28 -1.12
C LEU A 133 -16.53 12.78 -0.77
N ASP A 134 -16.46 11.91 -1.76
CA ASP A 134 -16.34 10.47 -1.54
C ASP A 134 -14.99 10.12 -0.88
N TYR A 135 -13.89 10.76 -1.30
CA TYR A 135 -12.58 10.58 -0.67
C TYR A 135 -12.56 11.07 0.79
N LEU A 136 -13.07 12.28 1.06
CA LEU A 136 -13.15 12.85 2.41
C LEU A 136 -14.02 11.99 3.35
N LYS A 137 -15.03 11.31 2.82
CA LYS A 137 -15.85 10.37 3.59
C LYS A 137 -15.03 9.18 4.07
N GLU A 138 -14.23 8.57 3.20
CA GLU A 138 -13.36 7.46 3.55
C GLU A 138 -12.27 7.87 4.56
N VAL A 139 -11.63 9.03 4.37
CA VAL A 139 -10.68 9.60 5.34
C VAL A 139 -11.31 9.72 6.73
N ASN A 140 -12.54 10.25 6.81
CA ASN A 140 -13.27 10.38 8.06
C ASN A 140 -13.61 9.02 8.70
N ILE A 141 -13.91 8.00 7.89
CA ILE A 141 -14.13 6.64 8.39
C ILE A 141 -12.87 6.12 9.08
N LEU A 142 -11.70 6.29 8.46
CA LEU A 142 -10.42 5.86 9.03
C LEU A 142 -10.06 6.60 10.31
N ILE A 143 -10.21 7.93 10.34
CA ILE A 143 -9.97 8.72 11.57
C ILE A 143 -10.87 8.26 12.72
N ARG A 144 -12.12 7.88 12.43
CA ARG A 144 -13.05 7.35 13.45
C ARG A 144 -12.66 5.95 13.93
N LYS A 145 -12.08 5.10 13.09
CA LYS A 145 -11.58 3.78 13.50
C LYS A 145 -10.48 3.90 14.56
N ILE A 146 -9.62 4.90 14.43
CA ILE A 146 -8.50 5.16 15.35
C ILE A 146 -8.97 5.66 16.74
N LYS A 147 -10.05 6.43 16.78
CA LYS A 147 -10.55 7.07 18.02
C LYS A 147 -11.43 6.16 18.90
N LYS A 148 -11.69 4.93 18.48
CA LYS A 148 -12.50 3.95 19.22
C LYS A 148 -11.61 3.06 20.08
#